data_AF-A0A8J7F8V6-F1
#
_entry.id   AF-A0A8J7F8V6-F1
#
_cell.length_a   1.000
_cell.length_b   1.000
_cell.length_c   1.000
_cell.angle_alpha   90.00
_cell.angle_beta   90.00
_cell.angle_gamma   90.00
#
_symmetry.space_group_name_H-M   'P 1'
#
loop_
_entity.id
_entity.type
_entity.pdbx_description
1 polymer ?
#
loop_
_entity_poly.entity_id
_entity_poly.type
_entity_poly.pdbx_seq_one_letter_code
_entity_poly.pdbx_strand_id
1 'polypeptide(L)'
;MLKGQLQQISSQKNQPGFTIIESLVAVIVLGILMTAIAPTIVISTATRVQSRRVELATQAARAYIDGLSSRNIPAPPISKNDRVNAPTTSLNCNDLTADNGYCSSPKDSSYKVFCVDGTGDGKCTKEESKDLIVQAFGFNPDSTEASSGYKLRVRVYRADAFKDNKALIPNENSTGKKVTQSTFTGGIGNVKAPLVEIVTEISTQQTTFQKFCSRLENSTNTNSKCSN
;
A
#
# COMPACT_ATOMS: atom_id res chain seq x y z
N MET A 1 80.32 27.96 54.71
CA MET A 1 79.79 27.12 53.61
C MET A 1 78.46 27.69 53.15
N LEU A 2 78.44 28.40 52.02
CA LEU A 2 77.21 28.91 51.40
C LEU A 2 76.55 27.78 50.60
N LYS A 3 75.25 27.55 50.83
CA LYS A 3 74.43 26.62 50.03
C LYS A 3 73.31 27.43 49.38
N GLY A 4 73.60 28.00 48.22
CA GLY A 4 72.60 28.65 47.37
C GLY A 4 71.72 27.58 46.74
N GLN A 5 70.44 27.54 47.11
CA GLN A 5 69.44 26.76 46.40
C GLN A 5 68.98 27.55 45.18
N LEU A 6 69.28 27.02 43.99
CA LEU A 6 68.65 27.42 42.74
C LEU A 6 67.18 27.01 42.79
N GLN A 7 66.28 27.99 42.92
CA GLN A 7 64.87 27.78 42.59
C GLN A 7 64.77 27.52 41.08
N GLN A 8 64.45 26.29 40.71
CA GLN A 8 63.97 25.98 39.36
C GLN A 8 62.65 26.75 39.16
N ILE A 9 62.69 27.74 38.28
CA ILE A 9 61.49 28.37 37.73
C ILE A 9 60.83 27.31 36.84
N SER A 10 59.90 26.54 37.42
CA SER A 10 58.96 25.72 36.67
C SER A 10 58.15 26.65 35.77
N SER A 11 58.42 26.61 34.47
CA SER A 11 57.60 27.24 33.46
C SER A 11 56.27 26.48 33.42
N GLN A 12 55.29 26.96 34.19
CA GLN A 12 53.90 26.57 34.03
C GLN A 12 53.47 26.98 32.63
N LYS A 13 53.52 26.03 31.67
CA LYS A 13 52.74 26.14 30.46
C LYS A 13 51.28 26.25 30.89
N ASN A 14 50.70 27.43 30.76
CA ASN A 14 49.25 27.64 30.76
C ASN A 14 48.67 26.74 29.65
N GLN A 15 48.30 25.50 30.00
CA GLN A 15 47.37 24.76 29.18
C GLN A 15 46.03 25.46 29.37
N PRO A 16 45.41 26.01 28.31
CA PRO A 16 44.06 26.54 28.41
C PRO A 16 43.16 25.38 28.85
N GLY A 17 42.81 25.37 30.14
CA GLY A 17 41.91 24.38 30.70
C GLY A 17 40.54 24.56 30.09
N PHE A 18 39.92 23.45 29.71
CA PHE A 18 38.52 23.39 29.24
C PHE A 18 37.66 24.31 30.11
N THR A 19 37.22 25.42 29.54
CA THR A 19 36.38 26.36 30.28
C THR A 19 34.95 25.84 30.29
N ILE A 20 34.22 26.05 31.39
CA ILE A 20 32.81 25.68 31.49
C ILE A 20 32.00 26.31 30.33
N ILE A 21 32.42 27.49 29.85
CA ILE A 21 31.82 28.19 28.70
C ILE A 21 32.03 27.40 27.40
N GLU A 22 33.22 26.86 27.15
CA GLU A 22 33.51 26.04 25.97
C GLU A 22 32.68 24.76 25.97
N SER A 23 32.56 24.09 27.12
CA SER A 23 31.65 22.94 27.27
C SER A 23 30.18 23.32 27.06
N LEU A 24 29.75 24.50 27.51
CA LEU A 24 28.38 24.99 27.33
C LEU A 24 28.07 25.27 25.86
N VAL A 25 28.98 25.95 25.14
CA VAL A 25 28.83 26.19 23.71
C VAL A 25 28.83 24.88 22.93
N ALA A 26 29.69 23.92 23.29
CA ALA A 26 29.72 22.60 22.65
C ALA A 26 28.39 21.85 22.78
N VAL A 27 27.76 21.88 23.97
CA VAL A 27 26.45 21.25 24.19
C VAL A 27 25.34 21.95 23.38
N ILE A 28 25.37 23.29 23.28
CA ILE A 28 24.41 24.04 22.45
C ILE A 28 24.55 23.69 20.97
N VAL A 29 25.78 23.69 20.44
CA VAL A 29 26.05 23.35 19.04
C VAL A 29 25.64 21.91 18.75
N LEU A 30 25.97 20.96 19.63
CA LEU A 30 25.55 19.57 19.51
C LEU A 30 24.02 19.44 19.52
N GLY A 31 23.34 20.18 20.40
CA GLY A 31 21.88 20.21 20.48
C GLY A 31 21.25 20.67 19.16
N ILE A 32 21.72 21.79 18.60
CA ILE A 32 21.24 22.32 17.31
C ILE A 32 21.48 21.29 16.20
N LEU A 33 22.67 20.67 16.16
CA LEU A 33 23.03 19.70 15.13
C LEU A 33 22.16 18.44 15.20
N MET A 34 21.87 17.93 16.40
CA MET A 34 20.97 16.81 16.62
C MET A 34 19.52 17.14 16.22
N THR A 35 19.02 18.33 16.58
CA THR A 35 17.68 18.76 16.18
C THR A 35 17.52 18.96 14.67
N ALA A 36 18.59 19.33 13.97
CA ALA A 36 18.58 19.50 12.51
C ALA A 36 18.54 18.16 11.76
N ILE A 37 19.20 17.11 12.26
CA ILE A 37 19.31 15.82 11.57
C ILE A 37 18.14 14.89 11.90
N ALA A 38 17.64 14.91 13.15
CA ALA A 38 16.61 13.96 13.61
C ALA A 38 15.34 13.89 12.72
N PRO A 39 14.77 15.01 12.21
CA PRO A 39 13.59 14.95 11.34
C PRO A 39 13.83 14.14 10.06
N THR A 40 15.02 14.22 9.48
CA THR A 40 15.35 13.51 8.22
C THR A 40 15.41 11.99 8.40
N ILE A 41 15.90 11.52 9.55
CA ILE A 41 15.98 10.09 9.88
C ILE A 41 14.57 9.51 10.06
N VAL A 42 13.71 10.23 10.79
CA VAL A 42 12.31 9.80 11.01
C VAL A 42 11.55 9.76 9.68
N ILE A 43 11.70 10.77 8.84
CA ILE A 43 11.06 10.80 7.52
C ILE A 43 11.57 9.65 6.63
N SER A 44 12.89 9.39 6.61
CA SER A 44 13.49 8.32 5.81
C SER A 44 13.02 6.91 6.21
N THR A 45 12.89 6.65 7.52
CA THR A 45 12.39 5.36 8.00
C THR A 45 10.91 5.19 7.70
N ALA A 46 10.11 6.25 7.85
CA ALA A 46 8.69 6.23 7.54
C ALA A 46 8.43 5.95 6.05
N THR A 47 9.17 6.60 5.14
CA THR A 47 9.01 6.35 3.69
C THR A 47 9.38 4.92 3.34
N ARG A 48 10.45 4.35 3.91
CA ARG A 48 10.84 2.95 3.67
C ARG A 48 9.76 1.96 4.09
N VAL A 49 9.14 2.16 5.25
CA VAL A 49 8.05 1.30 5.72
C VAL A 49 6.82 1.41 4.81
N GLN A 50 6.48 2.63 4.38
CA GLN A 50 5.37 2.84 3.45
C GLN A 50 5.63 2.20 2.08
N SER A 51 6.83 2.39 1.51
CA SER A 51 7.23 1.76 0.26
C SER A 51 7.13 0.24 0.34
N ARG A 52 7.58 -0.36 1.45
CA ARG A 52 7.50 -1.82 1.63
C ARG A 52 6.06 -2.31 1.66
N ARG A 53 5.14 -1.57 2.28
CA ARG A 53 3.71 -1.93 2.32
C ARG A 53 3.08 -1.89 0.93
N VAL A 54 3.40 -0.86 0.14
CA VAL A 54 2.92 -0.74 -1.25
C VAL A 54 3.51 -1.84 -2.13
N GLU A 55 4.78 -2.20 -1.93
CA GLU A 55 5.44 -3.30 -2.64
C GLU A 55 4.73 -4.65 -2.37
N LEU A 56 4.47 -4.97 -1.09
CA LEU A 56 3.75 -6.19 -0.71
C LEU A 56 2.31 -6.20 -1.26
N ALA A 57 1.61 -5.06 -1.20
CA ALA A 57 0.28 -4.94 -1.79
C ALA A 57 0.27 -5.11 -3.31
N THR A 58 1.31 -4.61 -3.98
CA THR A 58 1.47 -4.79 -5.43
C THR A 58 1.75 -6.26 -5.77
N GLN A 59 2.59 -6.92 -4.99
CA GLN A 59 2.87 -8.35 -5.15
C GLN A 59 1.61 -9.19 -4.93
N ALA A 60 0.83 -8.89 -3.88
CA ALA A 60 -0.45 -9.53 -3.59
C ALA A 60 -1.45 -9.37 -4.75
N ALA A 61 -1.58 -8.15 -5.29
CA ALA A 61 -2.45 -7.89 -6.44
C ALA A 61 -2.03 -8.68 -7.69
N ARG A 62 -0.73 -8.73 -7.98
CA ARG A 62 -0.19 -9.50 -9.13
C ARG A 62 -0.40 -10.99 -8.95
N ALA A 63 -0.08 -11.54 -7.78
CA ALA A 63 -0.31 -12.95 -7.48
C ALA A 63 -1.78 -13.35 -7.63
N TYR A 64 -2.70 -12.48 -7.20
CA TYR A 64 -4.13 -12.68 -7.43
C TYR A 64 -4.50 -12.67 -8.93
N ILE A 65 -3.99 -11.72 -9.71
CA ILE A 65 -4.20 -11.65 -11.16
C ILE A 65 -3.65 -12.90 -11.87
N ASP A 66 -2.47 -13.37 -11.46
CA ASP A 66 -1.83 -14.57 -12.01
C ASP A 66 -2.63 -15.82 -11.63
N GLY A 67 -3.16 -15.88 -10.39
CA GLY A 67 -4.06 -16.94 -9.91
C GLY A 67 -5.37 -17.00 -10.70
N LEU A 68 -5.93 -15.85 -11.09
CA LEU A 68 -7.10 -15.79 -11.97
C LEU A 68 -6.75 -16.25 -13.40
N SER A 69 -5.63 -15.78 -13.93
CA SER A 69 -5.21 -16.10 -15.30
C SER A 69 -4.88 -17.59 -15.48
N SER A 70 -4.32 -18.21 -14.44
CA SER A 70 -4.06 -19.66 -14.37
C SER A 70 -5.30 -20.50 -14.04
N ARG A 71 -6.45 -19.87 -13.76
CA ARG A 71 -7.71 -20.52 -13.32
C ARG A 71 -7.60 -21.28 -11.99
N ASN A 72 -6.55 -21.03 -11.22
CA ASN A 72 -6.42 -21.57 -9.87
C ASN A 72 -7.36 -20.86 -8.88
N ILE A 73 -7.69 -19.60 -9.17
CA ILE A 73 -8.66 -18.81 -8.42
C ILE A 73 -9.91 -18.62 -9.31
N PRO A 74 -11.13 -18.86 -8.80
CA PRO A 74 -12.35 -18.64 -9.57
C PRO A 74 -12.54 -17.15 -9.88
N ALA A 75 -13.14 -16.83 -11.03
CA ALA A 75 -13.35 -15.45 -11.43
C ALA A 75 -14.20 -14.67 -10.40
N PRO A 76 -13.87 -13.39 -10.14
CA PRO A 76 -14.74 -12.53 -9.36
C PRO A 76 -16.04 -12.24 -10.14
N PRO A 77 -17.08 -11.71 -9.48
CA PRO A 77 -18.28 -11.27 -10.17
C PRO A 77 -17.95 -10.27 -11.29
N ILE A 78 -18.60 -10.44 -12.44
CA ILE A 78 -18.43 -9.58 -13.61
C ILE A 78 -19.72 -8.78 -13.80
N SER A 79 -19.57 -7.46 -13.80
CA SER A 79 -20.67 -6.52 -13.98
C SER A 79 -20.62 -5.89 -15.37
N LYS A 80 -21.79 -5.47 -15.87
CA LYS A 80 -21.89 -4.57 -17.02
C LYS A 80 -21.63 -3.11 -16.67
N ASN A 81 -21.42 -2.80 -15.39
CA ASN A 81 -21.08 -1.46 -14.89
C ASN A 81 -19.64 -1.45 -14.38
N ASP A 82 -18.87 -0.45 -14.79
CA ASP A 82 -17.46 -0.29 -14.43
C ASP A 82 -17.25 0.30 -13.03
N ARG A 83 -18.33 0.76 -12.40
CA ARG A 83 -18.36 1.36 -11.07
C ARG A 83 -18.81 0.35 -10.03
N VAL A 84 -17.88 0.01 -9.14
CA VAL A 84 -18.14 -0.85 -7.99
C VAL A 84 -17.72 -0.14 -6.70
N ASN A 85 -18.65 -0.14 -5.74
CA ASN A 85 -18.48 0.47 -4.44
C ASN A 85 -17.33 -0.21 -3.68
N ALA A 86 -16.68 0.56 -2.81
CA ALA A 86 -15.73 -0.03 -1.89
C ALA A 86 -16.46 -0.85 -0.80
N PRO A 87 -15.80 -1.82 -0.17
CA PRO A 87 -16.46 -2.67 0.80
C PRO A 87 -16.96 -1.90 2.02
N THR A 88 -18.19 -2.22 2.46
CA THR A 88 -18.93 -1.43 3.47
C THR A 88 -19.15 -2.13 4.81
N THR A 89 -18.59 -3.32 5.05
CA THR A 89 -19.00 -4.16 6.19
C THR A 89 -17.84 -4.82 6.94
N SER A 90 -18.21 -5.59 7.97
CA SER A 90 -17.33 -6.45 8.77
C SER A 90 -16.54 -7.44 7.92
N LEU A 91 -15.26 -7.57 8.22
CA LEU A 91 -14.36 -8.56 7.63
C LEU A 91 -14.51 -9.91 8.34
N ASN A 92 -14.77 -10.97 7.58
CA ASN A 92 -14.75 -12.34 8.09
C ASN A 92 -14.00 -13.25 7.11
N CYS A 93 -12.75 -13.56 7.45
CA CYS A 93 -11.83 -14.39 6.66
C CYS A 93 -11.20 -15.49 7.55
N ASN A 94 -12.00 -16.11 8.42
CA ASN A 94 -11.51 -17.05 9.42
C ASN A 94 -11.24 -18.47 8.87
N ASP A 95 -11.85 -18.81 7.73
CA ASP A 95 -11.66 -20.08 7.05
C ASP A 95 -11.45 -19.84 5.55
N LEU A 96 -10.19 -19.78 5.15
CA LEU A 96 -9.78 -19.57 3.76
C LEU A 96 -9.82 -20.86 2.93
N THR A 97 -9.93 -22.01 3.58
CA THR A 97 -9.86 -23.33 2.93
C THR A 97 -11.18 -23.73 2.27
N ALA A 98 -12.31 -23.28 2.83
CA ALA A 98 -13.63 -23.57 2.29
C ALA A 98 -13.98 -22.78 1.02
N ASP A 99 -13.44 -21.56 0.86
CA ASP A 99 -13.84 -20.59 -0.16
C ASP A 99 -12.71 -20.24 -1.15
N ASN A 100 -11.72 -21.12 -1.35
CA ASN A 100 -10.56 -20.89 -2.23
C ASN A 100 -9.85 -19.55 -1.97
N GLY A 101 -9.67 -19.18 -0.70
CA GLY A 101 -9.02 -17.93 -0.28
C GLY A 101 -9.92 -16.68 -0.26
N TYR A 102 -11.19 -16.79 -0.67
CA TYR A 102 -12.15 -15.69 -0.50
C TYR A 102 -12.67 -15.61 0.92
N CYS A 103 -12.94 -14.39 1.38
CA CYS A 103 -13.59 -14.15 2.66
C CYS A 103 -15.11 -14.31 2.53
N SER A 104 -15.75 -14.83 3.58
CA SER A 104 -17.21 -14.97 3.64
C SER A 104 -17.93 -13.62 3.77
N SER A 105 -17.24 -12.59 4.26
CA SER A 105 -17.72 -11.19 4.31
C SER A 105 -16.55 -10.21 4.19
N PRO A 106 -16.74 -9.03 3.53
CA PRO A 106 -17.94 -8.56 2.80
C PRO A 106 -18.30 -9.39 1.56
N LYS A 107 -19.60 -9.62 1.35
CA LYS A 107 -20.14 -10.29 0.16
C LYS A 107 -21.12 -9.37 -0.57
N ASP A 108 -20.83 -9.09 -1.84
CA ASP A 108 -21.66 -8.29 -2.73
C ASP A 108 -21.80 -9.02 -4.07
N SER A 109 -22.87 -8.78 -4.82
CA SER A 109 -23.02 -9.31 -6.18
C SER A 109 -22.00 -8.71 -7.17
N SER A 110 -21.38 -7.58 -6.82
CA SER A 110 -20.53 -6.78 -7.69
C SER A 110 -19.04 -7.00 -7.46
N TYR A 111 -18.64 -7.57 -6.32
CA TYR A 111 -17.25 -7.85 -6.00
C TYR A 111 -17.12 -9.00 -4.99
N LYS A 112 -15.92 -9.58 -4.93
CA LYS A 112 -15.50 -10.45 -3.83
C LYS A 112 -14.21 -9.93 -3.22
N VAL A 113 -13.97 -10.29 -1.98
CA VAL A 113 -12.72 -9.99 -1.26
C VAL A 113 -11.92 -11.26 -1.02
N PHE A 114 -10.64 -11.21 -1.38
CA PHE A 114 -9.70 -12.32 -1.24
C PHE A 114 -8.67 -11.94 -0.16
N CYS A 115 -8.33 -12.90 0.70
CA CYS A 115 -7.37 -12.71 1.77
C CYS A 115 -5.96 -13.08 1.32
N VAL A 116 -5.01 -12.19 1.60
CA VAL A 116 -3.58 -12.48 1.51
C VAL A 116 -3.02 -12.36 2.92
N ASP A 117 -2.78 -13.52 3.53
CA ASP A 117 -2.24 -13.66 4.88
C ASP A 117 -0.78 -13.21 4.90
N GLY A 118 -0.52 -12.13 5.64
CA GLY A 118 0.82 -11.56 5.81
C GLY A 118 1.52 -12.04 7.08
N THR A 119 0.84 -12.81 7.92
CA THR A 119 1.34 -13.33 9.21
C THR A 119 1.67 -14.81 9.18
N GLY A 120 1.09 -15.56 8.24
CA GLY A 120 1.27 -17.00 8.09
C GLY A 120 0.40 -17.83 9.03
N ASP A 121 -0.66 -17.25 9.61
CA ASP A 121 -1.58 -17.92 10.54
C ASP A 121 -2.79 -18.59 9.84
N GLY A 122 -2.86 -18.45 8.50
CA GLY A 122 -3.91 -19.00 7.66
C GLY A 122 -5.22 -18.21 7.68
N LYS A 123 -5.21 -16.97 8.20
CA LYS A 123 -6.39 -16.12 8.36
C LYS A 123 -6.08 -14.69 7.91
N CYS A 124 -7.12 -13.91 7.65
CA CYS A 124 -7.00 -12.46 7.63
C CYS A 124 -7.88 -11.87 8.71
N THR A 125 -7.27 -11.19 9.68
CA THR A 125 -8.05 -10.56 10.76
C THR A 125 -7.93 -9.05 10.70
N LYS A 126 -9.01 -8.37 11.13
CA LYS A 126 -9.01 -6.90 11.19
C LYS A 126 -7.99 -6.34 12.18
N GLU A 127 -7.44 -7.15 13.09
CA GLU A 127 -6.44 -6.69 14.05
C GLU A 127 -5.03 -6.66 13.48
N GLU A 128 -4.78 -7.47 12.45
CA GLU A 128 -3.47 -7.63 11.83
C GLU A 128 -3.25 -6.64 10.68
N SER A 129 -2.26 -5.78 10.87
CA SER A 129 -1.90 -4.73 9.91
C SER A 129 -1.07 -5.23 8.72
N LYS A 130 -0.56 -6.46 8.80
CA LYS A 130 0.25 -7.13 7.76
C LYS A 130 -0.62 -7.89 6.77
N ASP A 131 -1.82 -8.27 7.17
CA ASP A 131 -2.78 -8.94 6.30
C ASP A 131 -3.35 -7.96 5.29
N LEU A 132 -3.55 -8.46 4.07
CA LEU A 132 -4.00 -7.68 2.94
C LEU A 132 -5.30 -8.26 2.40
N ILE A 133 -6.23 -7.36 2.07
CA ILE A 133 -7.53 -7.72 1.51
C ILE A 133 -7.59 -7.21 0.08
N VAL A 134 -7.73 -8.14 -0.85
CA VAL A 134 -7.82 -7.89 -2.27
C VAL A 134 -9.29 -7.83 -2.67
N GLN A 135 -9.82 -6.64 -2.91
CA GLN A 135 -11.12 -6.46 -3.53
C GLN A 135 -10.98 -6.60 -5.04
N ALA A 136 -11.71 -7.54 -5.64
CA ALA A 136 -11.68 -7.78 -7.07
C ALA A 136 -13.09 -7.79 -7.68
N PHE A 137 -13.19 -7.19 -8.86
CA PHE A 137 -14.40 -7.20 -9.68
C PHE A 137 -14.05 -7.11 -11.16
N GLY A 138 -14.82 -7.82 -11.97
CA GLY A 138 -14.72 -7.76 -13.42
C GLY A 138 -15.74 -6.81 -14.02
N PHE A 139 -15.38 -6.22 -15.15
CA PHE A 139 -16.27 -5.42 -15.98
C PHE A 139 -16.23 -5.92 -17.42
N ASN A 140 -17.39 -6.19 -17.98
CA ASN A 140 -17.57 -6.40 -19.40
C ASN A 140 -18.97 -5.87 -19.80
N PRO A 141 -19.05 -4.87 -20.69
CA PRO A 141 -20.34 -4.29 -21.10
C PRO A 141 -21.23 -5.30 -21.83
N ASP A 142 -20.62 -6.25 -22.54
CA ASP A 142 -21.30 -7.18 -23.44
C ASP A 142 -21.77 -8.46 -22.74
N SER A 143 -21.16 -8.81 -21.60
CA SER A 143 -21.37 -10.10 -20.93
C SER A 143 -21.06 -10.05 -19.45
N THR A 144 -21.72 -10.91 -18.67
CA THR A 144 -21.42 -11.17 -17.26
C THR A 144 -20.64 -12.48 -17.06
N GLU A 145 -20.29 -13.15 -18.17
CA GLU A 145 -19.60 -14.43 -18.16
C GLU A 145 -18.08 -14.25 -18.23
N ALA A 146 -17.35 -14.93 -17.33
CA ALA A 146 -15.89 -14.89 -17.29
C ALA A 146 -15.24 -15.39 -18.57
N SER A 147 -15.89 -16.32 -19.27
CA SER A 147 -15.43 -16.85 -20.56
C SER A 147 -15.34 -15.79 -21.66
N SER A 148 -16.13 -14.71 -21.57
CA SER A 148 -16.14 -13.65 -22.58
C SER A 148 -14.96 -12.67 -22.48
N GLY A 149 -14.09 -12.87 -21.48
CA GLY A 149 -13.05 -11.93 -21.11
C GLY A 149 -13.63 -10.70 -20.44
N TYR A 150 -12.82 -10.01 -19.64
CA TYR A 150 -13.29 -8.85 -18.89
C TYR A 150 -12.12 -7.98 -18.46
N LYS A 151 -12.40 -6.69 -18.22
CA LYS A 151 -11.49 -5.80 -17.54
C LYS A 151 -11.59 -6.06 -16.05
N LEU A 152 -10.52 -6.55 -15.46
CA LEU A 152 -10.41 -6.79 -14.03
C LEU A 152 -9.88 -5.53 -13.35
N ARG A 153 -10.56 -5.09 -12.30
CA ARG A 153 -10.04 -4.08 -11.37
C ARG A 153 -9.80 -4.71 -10.02
N VAL A 154 -8.61 -4.48 -9.49
CA VAL A 154 -8.12 -5.03 -8.23
C VAL A 154 -7.71 -3.89 -7.34
N ARG A 155 -8.27 -3.81 -6.13
CA ARG A 155 -7.89 -2.86 -5.08
C ARG A 155 -7.37 -3.64 -3.89
N VAL A 156 -6.22 -3.24 -3.36
CA VAL A 156 -5.67 -3.87 -2.17
C VAL A 156 -5.76 -2.93 -0.98
N TYR A 157 -6.40 -3.43 0.06
CA TYR A 157 -6.56 -2.76 1.35
C TYR A 157 -5.76 -3.51 2.41
N ARG A 158 -5.48 -2.83 3.52
CA ARG A 158 -5.00 -3.50 4.72
C ARG A 158 -6.18 -4.10 5.47
N ALA A 159 -6.01 -5.25 6.12
CA ALA A 159 -7.11 -5.85 6.90
C ALA A 159 -7.54 -4.96 8.08
N ASP A 160 -6.62 -4.19 8.66
CA ASP A 160 -6.95 -3.21 9.71
C ASP A 160 -7.76 -2.01 9.23
N ALA A 161 -7.93 -1.83 7.92
CA ALA A 161 -8.88 -0.86 7.37
C ALA A 161 -10.34 -1.19 7.77
N PHE A 162 -10.63 -2.44 8.14
CA PHE A 162 -11.97 -2.91 8.50
C PHE A 162 -12.29 -2.78 10.00
N LYS A 163 -11.37 -2.32 10.86
CA LYS A 163 -11.57 -2.26 12.33
C LYS A 163 -12.87 -1.58 12.76
N ASP A 164 -13.18 -0.44 12.15
CA ASP A 164 -14.31 0.40 12.56
C ASP A 164 -15.65 0.04 11.87
N ASN A 165 -15.70 -1.01 11.05
CA ASN A 165 -16.86 -1.38 10.23
C ASN A 165 -17.45 -0.23 9.36
N LYS A 166 -16.63 0.80 9.09
CA LYS A 166 -16.99 1.92 8.20
C LYS A 166 -16.60 1.60 6.77
N ALA A 167 -17.35 2.16 5.82
CA ALA A 167 -17.07 2.02 4.40
C ALA A 167 -15.63 2.44 4.06
N LEU A 168 -14.97 1.61 3.26
CA LEU A 168 -13.69 1.92 2.66
C LEU A 168 -13.86 2.98 1.57
N ILE A 169 -12.75 3.60 1.18
CA ILE A 169 -12.74 4.62 0.13
C ILE A 169 -12.32 3.95 -1.18
N PRO A 170 -13.11 4.05 -2.25
CA PRO A 170 -12.66 3.65 -3.58
C PRO A 170 -11.63 4.66 -4.10
N ASN A 171 -10.72 4.23 -4.99
CA ASN A 171 -9.73 5.14 -5.57
C ASN A 171 -10.39 6.30 -6.33
N GLU A 172 -11.61 6.15 -6.82
CA GLU A 172 -12.39 7.26 -7.38
C GLU A 172 -13.57 7.55 -6.47
N ASN A 173 -13.55 8.70 -5.80
CA ASN A 173 -14.74 9.20 -5.13
C ASN A 173 -15.77 9.71 -6.15
N SER A 174 -16.99 10.01 -5.72
CA SER A 174 -18.07 10.57 -6.56
C SER A 174 -17.73 11.92 -7.25
N THR A 175 -16.55 12.49 -6.99
CA THR A 175 -16.00 13.69 -7.65
C THR A 175 -14.83 13.40 -8.59
N GLY A 176 -14.48 12.13 -8.86
CA GLY A 176 -13.46 11.74 -9.85
C GLY A 176 -12.02 11.99 -9.42
N LYS A 177 -11.77 12.31 -8.15
CA LYS A 177 -10.42 12.53 -7.61
C LYS A 177 -9.81 11.18 -7.21
N LYS A 178 -8.61 10.87 -7.73
CA LYS A 178 -7.85 9.68 -7.32
C LYS A 178 -7.45 9.77 -5.84
N VAL A 179 -7.82 8.75 -5.06
CA VAL A 179 -7.51 8.60 -3.64
C VAL A 179 -6.79 7.26 -3.45
N THR A 180 -5.56 7.17 -3.91
CA THR A 180 -4.61 6.15 -3.42
C THR A 180 -3.95 6.65 -2.14
N GLN A 181 -3.57 5.75 -1.25
CA GLN A 181 -2.83 6.16 -0.05
C GLN A 181 -1.56 6.94 -0.46
N SER A 182 -1.40 8.16 0.06
CA SER A 182 -0.22 8.99 -0.23
C SER A 182 1.02 8.36 0.41
N THR A 183 2.10 8.24 -0.37
CA THR A 183 3.44 7.79 0.06
C THR A 183 4.11 8.78 1.02
N PHE A 184 3.54 9.97 1.18
CA PHE A 184 4.03 11.00 2.08
C PHE A 184 2.86 11.73 2.73
N THR A 185 2.52 11.31 3.94
CA THR A 185 1.78 12.14 4.91
C THR A 185 2.48 11.92 6.24
N GLY A 186 2.63 12.95 7.06
CA GLY A 186 3.31 12.88 8.37
C GLY A 186 2.56 12.04 9.41
N GLY A 187 2.32 10.76 9.11
CA GLY A 187 1.52 9.81 9.89
C GLY A 187 1.28 8.49 9.15
N ILE A 188 0.31 7.70 9.63
CA ILE A 188 -0.05 6.35 9.14
C ILE A 188 -0.77 6.31 7.77
N GLY A 189 -0.99 7.46 7.13
CA GLY A 189 -1.78 7.59 5.90
C GLY A 189 -3.28 7.35 6.12
N ASN A 190 -4.08 7.53 5.06
CA ASN A 190 -5.50 7.19 5.10
C ASN A 190 -5.68 5.68 4.93
N VAL A 191 -5.82 4.97 6.05
CA VAL A 191 -5.94 3.50 6.10
C VAL A 191 -7.18 2.98 5.35
N LYS A 192 -8.19 3.83 5.13
CA LYS A 192 -9.41 3.47 4.39
C LYS A 192 -9.24 3.53 2.87
N ALA A 193 -8.18 4.17 2.38
CA ALA A 193 -7.86 4.21 0.96
C ALA A 193 -7.08 2.94 0.55
N PRO A 194 -7.19 2.49 -0.71
CA PRO A 194 -6.40 1.36 -1.19
C PRO A 194 -4.91 1.72 -1.21
N LEU A 195 -4.08 0.73 -0.88
CA LEU A 195 -2.62 0.79 -1.04
C LEU A 195 -2.23 0.80 -2.52
N VAL A 196 -2.94 0.02 -3.32
CA VAL A 196 -2.76 -0.05 -4.78
C VAL A 196 -4.08 -0.36 -5.46
N GLU A 197 -4.26 0.18 -6.66
CA GLU A 197 -5.30 -0.24 -7.59
C GLU A 197 -4.66 -0.61 -8.93
N ILE A 198 -4.96 -1.80 -9.43
CA ILE A 198 -4.51 -2.30 -10.73
C ILE A 198 -5.75 -2.56 -11.58
N VAL A 199 -5.72 -2.08 -12.82
CA VAL A 199 -6.71 -2.42 -13.84
C VAL A 199 -5.98 -3.19 -14.94
N THR A 200 -6.46 -4.38 -15.25
CA THR A 200 -5.88 -5.27 -16.26
C THR A 200 -6.97 -5.95 -17.07
N GLU A 201 -6.63 -6.47 -18.23
CA GLU A 201 -7.54 -7.30 -19.01
C GLU A 201 -7.31 -8.78 -18.69
N ILE A 202 -8.39 -9.53 -18.50
CA ILE A 202 -8.35 -10.99 -18.41
C ILE A 202 -8.95 -11.55 -19.70
N SER A 203 -8.11 -12.20 -20.50
CA SER A 203 -8.50 -12.95 -21.68
C SER A 203 -8.70 -14.42 -21.35
N THR A 204 -9.50 -15.11 -22.15
CA THR A 204 -9.70 -16.56 -22.05
C THR A 204 -9.47 -17.19 -23.41
N GLN A 205 -9.49 -18.53 -23.48
CA GLN A 205 -9.37 -19.22 -24.78
C GLN A 205 -10.53 -18.90 -25.74
N GLN A 206 -11.65 -18.34 -25.25
CA GLN A 206 -12.80 -17.95 -26.05
C GLN A 206 -12.82 -16.46 -26.41
N THR A 207 -11.86 -15.66 -25.91
CA THR A 207 -11.78 -14.24 -26.24
C THR A 207 -11.08 -14.04 -27.57
N THR A 208 -11.75 -13.38 -28.50
CA THR A 208 -11.16 -12.96 -29.77
C THR A 208 -10.62 -11.54 -29.67
N PHE A 209 -9.69 -11.17 -30.55
CA PHE A 209 -9.19 -9.81 -30.67
C PHE A 209 -10.33 -8.79 -30.89
N GLN A 210 -11.35 -9.15 -31.68
CA GLN A 210 -12.52 -8.30 -31.90
C GLN A 210 -13.29 -7.98 -30.61
N LYS A 211 -13.49 -8.98 -29.73
CA LYS A 211 -14.17 -8.79 -28.43
C LYS A 211 -13.33 -7.94 -27.46
N PHE A 212 -12.01 -8.02 -27.57
CA PHE A 212 -11.13 -7.14 -26.82
C PHE A 212 -11.25 -5.69 -27.32
N CYS A 213 -11.24 -5.52 -28.64
CA CYS A 213 -11.41 -4.23 -29.29
C CYS A 213 -12.74 -3.55 -28.97
N SER A 214 -13.87 -4.28 -28.98
CA SER A 214 -15.17 -3.70 -28.62
C SER A 214 -15.20 -3.13 -27.20
N ARG A 215 -14.44 -3.72 -26.27
CA ARG A 215 -14.31 -3.23 -24.89
C ARG A 215 -13.36 -2.05 -24.73
N LEU A 216 -12.44 -1.86 -25.66
CA LEU A 216 -11.54 -0.70 -25.69
C LEU A 216 -12.15 0.49 -26.45
N GLU A 217 -13.13 0.21 -27.32
CA GLU A 217 -13.80 1.25 -28.09
C GLU A 217 -14.49 2.24 -27.15
N ASN A 218 -14.10 3.50 -27.29
CA ASN A 218 -14.70 4.62 -26.60
C ASN A 218 -15.61 5.35 -27.57
N SER A 219 -16.91 5.34 -27.29
CA SER A 219 -17.95 6.03 -28.08
C SER A 219 -17.69 7.52 -28.32
N THR A 220 -16.85 8.16 -27.49
CA THR A 220 -16.49 9.58 -27.61
C THR A 220 -15.17 9.84 -28.36
N ASN A 221 -14.39 8.80 -28.66
CA ASN A 221 -13.11 8.92 -29.37
C ASN A 221 -13.10 8.04 -30.63
N THR A 222 -13.23 8.67 -31.80
CA THR A 222 -13.26 7.97 -33.09
C THR A 222 -11.96 7.24 -33.43
N ASN A 223 -10.83 7.58 -32.79
CA ASN A 223 -9.54 6.90 -32.97
C ASN A 223 -9.40 5.63 -32.11
N SER A 224 -10.38 5.33 -31.27
CA SER A 224 -10.39 4.12 -30.43
C SER A 224 -10.96 2.88 -31.13
N LYS A 225 -11.35 3.02 -32.41
CA LYS A 225 -11.83 1.91 -33.23
C LYS A 225 -10.68 1.03 -33.67
N CYS A 226 -10.76 -0.26 -33.39
CA CYS A 226 -9.86 -1.23 -34.01
C CYS A 226 -10.27 -1.45 -35.47
N SER A 227 -9.43 -1.04 -36.40
CA SER A 227 -9.53 -1.47 -37.79
C SER A 227 -8.88 -2.86 -37.93
N ASN A 228 -9.55 -3.77 -38.63
CA ASN A 228 -9.00 -5.06 -39.06
C ASN A 228 -8.04 -4.90 -40.23
#